data_AF-A0A9W5J828-F1
#
_entry.id   AF-A0A9W5J828-F1
#
_cell.length_a   1.000
_cell.length_b   1.000
_cell.length_c   1.000
_cell.angle_alpha   90.00
_cell.angle_beta   90.00
_cell.angle_gamma   90.00
#
_symmetry.space_group_name_H-M   'P 1'
#
loop_
_entity.id
_entity.type
_entity.pdbx_description
1 polymer ?
#
loop_
_entity_poly.entity_id
_entity_poly.type
_entity_poly.pdbx_seq_one_letter_code
_entity_poly.pdbx_strand_id
1 'polypeptide(L)'
;MSLHDVKIRSKLTLTIAIFIVLMVFSSGLSLLSLSRANTGIQTIVNDDYPTTVKANDLIDSFQEFVNTQQLMLLDEAGVFRQKSEKHLAEISAHITALLADLNKSSTDAASQKALRELADIRKQYLDSRFRILQAVQQNDRAAALQEMMATTIQIQEKYKDKVQELIVIQNQKMSAAGQQVDKDYHSNRLVTVLLTLLSIALGSLIGMFVVRSITRPLVRAVEFAGAIAEGDLTGSITVTHKDETGELLQALMSMKVRLQEIVHQVQQGSETISSAAAQIVAGNQDLAARTEEQASSVEETAASMEQITSTVKNTFDHTNEATKLSSEAATVVKNNGQMMSQVTSKMRVINETSNRMSDIINLIDSIAFQTNILALNAAVEAARAGEHGRGFAVVAGEVRQLAQKSASSASEIRSLIENSTTQTREGMGLVEKANAQIAGMIENVQEMNTILGEIKQASQEQTDGISQINSAIGMIDSTTQQNSALVEESVAAAASLNDQAKQLRDLVRVFRLQ
;
A
#
# COMPACT_ATOMS: atom_id res chain seq x y z
N MET A 1 26.26 -5.80 34.03
CA MET A 1 24.98 -5.27 33.51
C MET A 1 25.14 -3.77 33.37
N SER A 2 25.24 -3.25 32.14
CA SER A 2 25.44 -1.81 31.89
C SER A 2 24.19 -1.07 32.38
N LEU A 3 24.35 -0.03 33.20
CA LEU A 3 23.25 0.82 33.67
C LEU A 3 22.42 1.42 32.51
N HIS A 4 22.96 1.41 31.29
CA HIS A 4 22.30 1.87 30.08
C HIS A 4 21.11 1.00 29.66
N ASP A 5 21.11 -0.31 29.94
CA ASP A 5 20.08 -1.25 29.48
C ASP A 5 18.89 -1.40 30.44
N VAL A 6 18.90 -0.63 31.53
CA VAL A 6 17.84 -0.65 32.54
C VAL A 6 16.70 0.25 32.11
N LYS A 7 15.46 -0.22 32.24
CA LYS A 7 14.24 0.55 31.96
C LYS A 7 14.24 1.91 32.67
N ILE A 8 13.70 2.94 32.01
CA ILE A 8 13.61 4.31 32.54
C ILE A 8 12.92 4.31 33.91
N ARG A 9 11.82 3.57 34.03
CA ARG A 9 11.09 3.41 35.30
C ARG A 9 12.01 2.91 36.41
N SER A 10 12.77 1.86 36.15
CA SER A 10 13.69 1.26 37.13
C SER A 10 14.84 2.20 37.50
N LYS A 11 15.39 2.96 36.54
CA LYS A 11 16.43 3.98 36.78
C LYS A 11 15.92 5.08 37.72
N LEU A 12 14.73 5.61 37.47
CA LEU A 12 14.11 6.65 38.29
C LEU A 12 13.77 6.13 39.69
N THR A 13 13.14 4.96 39.81
CA THR A 13 12.79 4.40 41.12
C THR A 13 14.03 4.09 41.95
N LEU A 14 15.08 3.55 41.34
CA LEU A 14 16.34 3.26 42.02
C LEU A 14 17.03 4.55 42.51
N THR A 15 17.06 5.58 41.68
CA THR A 15 17.68 6.87 42.04
C THR A 15 16.96 7.54 43.20
N ILE A 16 15.62 7.57 43.15
CA ILE A 16 14.80 8.12 44.22
C ILE A 16 14.95 7.29 45.50
N ALA A 17 14.94 5.96 45.41
CA ALA A 17 15.11 5.08 46.56
C ALA A 17 16.47 5.29 47.24
N ILE A 18 17.57 5.37 46.47
CA ILE A 18 18.91 5.65 47.00
C ILE A 18 18.94 7.00 47.72
N PHE A 19 18.33 8.04 47.13
CA PHE A 19 18.28 9.37 47.74
C PHE A 19 17.49 9.38 49.06
N ILE A 20 16.35 8.69 49.11
CA ILE A 20 15.56 8.53 50.35
C ILE A 20 16.36 7.80 51.42
N VAL A 21 17.05 6.71 51.06
CA VAL A 21 17.90 5.96 52.01
C VAL A 21 19.01 6.83 52.57
N LEU A 22 19.70 7.61 51.73
CA LEU A 22 20.73 8.54 52.17
C LEU A 22 20.18 9.63 53.10
N MET A 23 19.00 10.18 52.79
CA MET A 23 18.32 11.16 53.66
C MET A 23 17.95 10.56 55.02
N VAL A 24 17.35 9.38 55.04
CA VAL A 24 16.97 8.69 56.29
C VAL A 24 18.22 8.39 57.12
N PHE A 25 19.29 7.91 56.50
CA PHE A 25 20.55 7.60 57.18
C PHE A 25 21.20 8.86 57.79
N SER A 26 21.29 9.95 57.02
CA SER A 26 21.83 11.23 57.50
C SER A 26 20.97 11.83 58.63
N SER A 27 19.65 11.80 58.49
CA SER A 27 18.72 12.26 59.53
C SER A 27 18.84 11.43 60.80
N GLY A 28 18.96 10.10 60.68
CA GLY A 28 19.13 9.21 61.83
C GLY A 28 20.42 9.48 62.60
N LEU A 29 21.54 9.67 61.90
CA LEU A 29 22.82 10.06 62.50
C LEU A 29 22.77 11.42 63.22
N SER A 30 22.08 12.39 62.63
CA SER A 30 21.87 13.71 63.25
C SER A 30 21.10 13.60 64.56
N LEU A 31 20.00 12.82 64.58
CA LEU A 31 19.22 12.57 65.79
C LEU A 31 20.04 11.86 66.88
N LEU A 32 20.87 10.87 66.52
CA LEU A 32 21.77 10.20 67.47
C LEU A 32 22.80 11.16 68.06
N SER A 33 23.38 12.04 67.23
CA SER A 33 24.32 13.07 67.70
C SER A 33 23.66 14.04 68.68
N LEU A 34 22.45 14.52 68.36
CA LEU A 34 21.71 15.44 69.22
C LEU A 34 21.34 14.77 70.54
N SER A 35 20.92 13.49 70.50
CA SER A 35 20.62 12.71 71.69
C SER A 35 21.85 12.55 72.58
N ARG A 36 23.04 12.25 72.03
CA ARG A 36 24.27 12.13 72.82
C ARG A 36 24.67 13.44 73.48
N ALA A 37 24.61 14.55 72.74
CA ALA A 37 24.89 15.87 73.29
C ALA A 37 23.93 16.23 74.43
N ASN A 38 22.63 15.95 74.25
CA ASN A 38 21.62 16.16 75.28
C ASN A 38 21.88 15.30 76.53
N THR A 39 22.22 14.01 76.37
CA THR A 39 22.54 13.14 77.51
C THR A 39 23.76 13.65 78.28
N GLY A 40 24.83 14.08 77.59
CA GLY A 40 26.02 14.63 78.25
C GLY A 40 25.73 15.92 79.04
N ILE A 41 24.90 16.82 78.51
CA ILE A 41 24.44 18.00 79.24
C ILE A 41 23.60 17.62 80.46
N GLN A 42 22.71 16.64 80.34
CA GLN A 42 21.89 16.17 81.46
C GLN A 42 22.75 15.59 82.60
N THR A 43 23.84 14.89 82.30
CA THR A 43 24.80 14.42 83.34
C THR A 43 25.47 15.61 84.05
N ILE A 44 25.89 16.64 83.31
CA ILE A 44 26.49 17.83 83.92
C ILE A 44 25.48 18.54 84.84
N VAL A 45 24.24 18.72 84.38
CA VAL A 45 23.21 19.48 85.11
C VAL A 45 22.64 18.71 86.31
N ASN A 46 22.42 17.40 86.20
CA ASN A 46 21.76 16.61 87.24
C ASN A 46 22.72 15.92 88.19
N ASP A 47 23.96 15.61 87.75
CA ASP A 47 24.93 14.88 88.56
C ASP A 47 26.09 15.79 89.00
N ASP A 48 26.91 16.30 88.06
CA ASP A 48 28.18 16.96 88.39
C ASP A 48 28.03 18.38 88.98
N TYR A 49 27.04 19.15 88.52
CA TYR A 49 26.78 20.50 89.04
C TYR A 49 26.26 20.47 90.49
N PRO A 50 25.23 19.67 90.84
CA PRO A 50 24.76 19.58 92.23
C PRO A 50 25.82 19.05 93.21
N THR A 51 26.68 18.10 92.81
CA THR A 51 27.78 17.64 93.70
C THR A 51 28.79 18.74 93.97
N THR A 52 29.13 19.53 92.94
CA THR A 52 30.02 20.69 93.08
C THR A 52 29.41 21.74 94.02
N VAL A 53 28.12 22.05 93.88
CA VAL A 53 27.42 22.99 94.76
C VAL A 53 27.39 22.48 96.21
N LYS A 54 27.08 21.20 96.43
CA LYS A 54 27.08 20.60 97.78
C LYS A 54 28.48 20.60 98.43
N ALA A 55 29.54 20.42 97.65
CA ALA A 55 30.91 20.52 98.16
C ALA A 55 31.26 21.96 98.59
N ASN A 56 30.73 22.98 97.91
CA ASN A 56 30.86 24.38 98.34
C ASN A 56 29.99 24.67 99.58
N ASP A 57 28.75 24.19 99.64
CA ASP A 57 27.90 24.34 100.85
C ASP A 57 28.55 23.71 102.09
N LEU A 58 29.32 22.64 101.89
CA LEU A 58 30.07 21.99 102.96
C LEU A 58 31.14 22.89 103.59
N ILE A 59 31.90 23.65 102.78
CA ILE A 59 32.90 24.57 103.31
C ILE A 59 32.24 25.77 103.98
N ASP A 60 31.16 26.30 103.40
CA ASP A 60 30.43 27.44 103.95
C ASP A 60 29.81 27.09 105.31
N SER A 61 29.12 25.94 105.38
CA SER A 61 28.55 25.41 106.63
C SER A 61 29.63 25.15 107.68
N PHE A 62 30.80 24.65 107.29
CA PHE A 62 31.90 24.45 108.24
C PHE A 62 32.46 25.77 108.75
N GLN A 63 32.62 26.79 107.91
CA GLN A 63 33.05 28.12 108.35
C GLN A 63 32.04 28.76 109.29
N GLU A 64 30.74 28.63 108.99
CA GLU A 64 29.67 29.08 109.89
C GLU A 64 29.75 28.37 111.25
N PHE A 65 30.03 27.07 111.25
CA PHE A 65 30.25 26.29 112.46
C PHE A 65 31.43 26.83 113.27
N VAL A 66 32.58 27.03 112.63
CA VAL A 66 33.80 27.52 113.27
C VAL A 66 33.57 28.91 113.87
N ASN A 67 32.95 29.82 113.13
CA ASN A 67 32.64 31.18 113.59
C ASN A 67 31.69 31.17 114.79
N THR A 68 30.65 30.33 114.75
CA THR A 68 29.70 30.19 115.87
C THR A 68 30.38 29.61 117.12
N GLN A 69 31.27 28.65 116.95
CA GLN A 69 32.05 28.06 118.06
C GLN A 69 33.00 29.10 118.68
N GLN A 70 33.68 29.90 117.86
CA GLN A 70 34.57 30.98 118.33
C GLN A 70 33.79 32.09 119.05
N LEU A 71 32.64 32.52 118.53
CA LEU A 71 31.73 33.47 119.19
C LEU A 71 31.25 32.95 120.55
N MET A 72 30.92 31.65 120.64
CA MET A 72 30.54 31.01 121.90
C MET A 72 31.68 31.05 122.94
N LEU A 73 32.94 30.90 122.51
CA LEU A 73 34.12 31.04 123.36
C LEU A 73 34.49 32.50 123.70
N LEU A 74 33.86 33.49 123.07
CA LEU A 74 34.00 34.92 123.38
C LEU A 74 32.87 35.45 124.27
N ASP A 75 31.73 34.76 124.37
CA ASP A 75 30.61 35.10 125.25
C ASP A 75 30.94 34.86 126.75
N GLU A 76 31.54 35.85 127.42
CA GLU A 76 31.91 35.77 128.85
C GLU A 76 30.72 35.72 129.80
N ALA A 77 29.60 36.35 129.43
CA ALA A 77 28.39 36.40 130.26
C ALA A 77 27.48 35.17 130.07
N GLY A 78 27.75 34.32 129.07
CA GLY A 78 27.00 33.11 128.78
C GLY A 78 25.57 33.36 128.25
N VAL A 79 25.30 34.58 127.78
CA VAL A 79 23.96 35.06 127.39
C VAL A 79 23.42 34.31 126.17
N PHE A 80 24.30 33.91 125.25
CA PHE A 80 23.94 33.26 123.99
C PHE A 80 24.27 31.77 123.95
N ARG A 81 24.79 31.21 125.04
CA ARG A 81 25.31 29.84 125.11
C ARG A 81 24.32 28.79 124.59
N GLN A 82 23.09 28.78 125.08
CA GLN A 82 22.08 27.79 124.67
C GLN A 82 21.70 27.93 123.18
N LYS A 83 21.66 29.16 122.66
CA LYS A 83 21.36 29.43 121.25
C LYS A 83 22.50 28.98 120.36
N SER A 84 23.75 29.27 120.73
CA SER A 84 24.94 28.83 120.00
C SER A 84 25.11 27.31 120.02
N GLU A 85 24.86 26.65 121.15
CA GLU A 85 24.90 25.18 121.23
C GLU A 85 23.86 24.53 120.31
N LYS A 86 22.62 25.07 120.28
CA LYS A 86 21.57 24.61 119.37
C LYS A 86 21.94 24.83 117.90
N HIS A 87 22.43 26.03 117.55
CA HIS A 87 22.85 26.36 116.18
C HIS A 87 24.02 25.48 115.71
N LEU A 88 25.01 25.24 116.57
CA LEU A 88 26.10 24.31 116.30
C LEU A 88 25.60 22.87 116.10
N ALA A 89 24.58 22.43 116.84
CA ALA A 89 23.98 21.11 116.62
C ALA A 89 23.28 21.04 115.24
N GLU A 90 22.53 22.08 114.86
CA GLU A 90 21.85 22.18 113.57
C GLU A 90 22.84 22.20 112.40
N ILE A 91 23.86 23.07 112.44
CA ILE A 91 24.92 23.10 111.43
C ILE A 91 25.64 21.75 111.36
N SER A 92 25.96 21.14 112.50
CA SER A 92 26.62 19.82 112.50
C SER A 92 25.74 18.73 111.87
N ALA A 93 24.43 18.75 112.11
CA ALA A 93 23.49 17.84 111.46
C ALA A 93 23.45 18.08 109.95
N HIS A 94 23.41 19.34 109.50
CA HIS A 94 23.46 19.70 108.07
C HIS A 94 24.74 19.23 107.40
N ILE A 95 25.92 19.50 107.98
CA ILE A 95 27.20 19.04 107.43
C ILE A 95 27.24 17.49 107.41
N THR A 96 26.61 16.79 108.37
CA THR A 96 26.53 15.31 108.35
C THR A 96 25.67 14.82 107.18
N ALA A 97 24.53 15.47 106.95
CA ALA A 97 23.65 15.17 105.82
C ALA A 97 24.36 15.46 104.48
N LEU A 98 25.05 16.59 104.35
CA LEU A 98 25.83 16.95 103.16
C LEU A 98 26.91 15.91 102.85
N LEU A 99 27.67 15.44 103.86
CA LEU A 99 28.67 14.39 103.66
C LEU A 99 28.05 13.07 103.22
N ALA A 100 26.91 12.68 103.80
CA ALA A 100 26.20 11.47 103.40
C ALA A 100 25.70 11.54 101.95
N ASP A 101 25.13 12.69 101.57
CA ASP A 101 24.67 12.97 100.23
C ASP A 101 25.83 12.97 99.22
N LEU A 102 26.92 13.67 99.54
CA LEU A 102 28.12 13.72 98.70
C LEU A 102 28.75 12.34 98.52
N ASN A 103 28.75 11.51 99.56
CA ASN A 103 29.25 10.13 99.48
C ASN A 103 28.34 9.22 98.65
N LYS A 104 27.03 9.52 98.57
CA LYS A 104 26.10 8.80 97.69
C LYS A 104 26.20 9.26 96.24
N SER A 105 26.38 10.56 96.00
CA SER A 105 26.40 11.14 94.65
C SER A 105 27.79 11.07 93.99
N SER A 106 28.88 10.97 94.76
CA SER A 106 30.24 10.90 94.23
C SER A 106 30.69 9.45 94.06
N THR A 107 30.74 8.99 92.81
CA THR A 107 31.12 7.60 92.46
C THR A 107 32.59 7.45 92.06
N ASP A 108 33.31 8.55 91.84
CA ASP A 108 34.71 8.50 91.44
C ASP A 108 35.65 8.20 92.62
N ALA A 109 36.73 7.48 92.34
CA ALA A 109 37.65 7.00 93.36
C ALA A 109 38.36 8.14 94.13
N ALA A 110 38.62 9.27 93.47
CA ALA A 110 39.28 10.42 94.08
C ALA A 110 38.37 11.14 95.09
N SER A 111 37.12 11.40 94.72
CA SER A 111 36.12 12.01 95.61
C SER A 111 35.77 11.10 96.77
N GLN A 112 35.62 9.79 96.54
CA GLN A 112 35.39 8.83 97.63
C GLN A 112 36.57 8.79 98.61
N LYS A 113 37.80 8.86 98.12
CA LYS A 113 38.99 8.95 98.99
C LYS A 113 38.97 10.23 99.82
N ALA A 114 38.76 11.38 99.18
CA ALA A 114 38.70 12.68 99.85
C ALA A 114 37.58 12.73 100.91
N LEU A 115 36.39 12.18 100.61
CA LEU A 115 35.26 12.11 101.54
C LEU A 115 35.52 11.20 102.74
N ARG A 116 36.24 10.07 102.56
CA ARG A 116 36.64 9.19 103.68
C ARG A 116 37.62 9.90 104.62
N GLU A 117 38.67 10.50 104.06
CA GLU A 117 39.65 11.27 104.84
C GLU A 117 38.99 12.46 105.55
N LEU A 118 38.04 13.13 104.89
CA LEU A 118 37.27 14.22 105.48
C LEU A 118 36.37 13.74 106.62
N ALA A 119 35.76 12.56 106.51
CA ALA A 119 34.98 11.96 107.59
C ALA A 119 35.86 11.64 108.82
N ASP A 120 37.08 11.16 108.61
CA ASP A 120 38.04 10.91 109.69
C ASP A 120 38.48 12.22 110.38
N ILE A 121 38.80 13.27 109.60
CA ILE A 121 39.12 14.60 110.14
C ILE A 121 37.92 15.18 110.90
N ARG A 122 36.70 15.00 110.37
CA ARG A 122 35.48 15.43 111.05
C ARG A 122 35.32 14.75 112.41
N LYS A 123 35.60 13.45 112.51
CA LYS A 123 35.52 12.72 113.77
C LYS A 123 36.50 13.31 114.79
N GLN A 124 37.75 13.56 114.39
CA GLN A 124 38.73 14.23 115.24
C GLN A 124 38.27 15.63 115.68
N TYR A 125 37.63 16.38 114.76
CA TYR A 125 37.07 17.69 115.06
C TYR A 125 35.92 17.63 116.07
N LEU A 126 35.02 16.65 115.94
CA LEU A 126 33.92 16.43 116.89
C LEU A 126 34.44 16.00 118.27
N ASP A 127 35.49 15.18 118.33
CA ASP A 127 36.12 14.77 119.60
C ASP A 127 36.78 15.96 120.31
N SER A 128 37.49 16.82 119.56
CA SER A 128 38.07 18.07 120.09
C SER A 128 36.99 19.06 120.53
N ARG A 129 35.90 19.19 119.75
CA ARG A 129 34.71 19.96 120.14
C ARG A 129 34.11 19.46 121.45
N PHE A 130 34.00 18.14 121.63
CA PHE A 130 33.44 17.56 122.85
C PHE A 130 34.26 17.97 124.08
N ARG A 131 35.60 17.95 123.98
CA ARG A 131 36.49 18.45 125.04
C ARG A 131 36.29 19.94 125.31
N ILE A 132 36.14 20.76 124.27
CA ILE A 132 35.81 22.19 124.42
C ILE A 132 34.48 22.37 125.15
N LEU A 133 33.42 21.69 124.72
CA LEU A 133 32.09 21.81 125.34
C LEU A 133 32.11 21.36 126.80
N GLN A 134 32.83 20.28 127.13
CA GLN A 134 32.98 19.79 128.49
C GLN A 134 33.70 20.82 129.39
N ALA A 135 34.79 21.41 128.89
CA ALA A 135 35.52 22.47 129.60
C ALA A 135 34.64 23.71 129.84
N VAL A 136 33.85 24.12 128.82
CA VAL A 136 32.89 25.23 128.94
C VAL A 136 31.73 24.88 129.90
N GLN A 137 31.29 23.61 130.00
CA GLN A 137 30.28 23.15 130.99
C GLN A 137 30.82 23.13 132.42
N GLN A 138 32.11 22.83 132.59
CA GLN A 138 32.79 22.84 133.88
C GLN A 138 33.25 24.24 134.30
N ASN A 139 32.91 25.28 133.52
CA ASN A 139 33.32 26.67 133.71
C ASN A 139 34.84 26.89 133.62
N ASP A 140 35.58 25.95 133.02
CA ASP A 140 37.02 26.02 132.78
C ASP A 140 37.32 26.52 131.37
N ARG A 141 37.25 27.85 131.22
CA ARG A 141 37.47 28.50 129.93
C ARG A 141 38.93 28.47 129.48
N ALA A 142 39.87 28.40 130.43
CA ALA A 142 41.29 28.31 130.14
C ALA A 142 41.61 26.98 129.44
N ALA A 143 41.05 25.86 129.93
CA ALA A 143 41.17 24.56 129.27
C ALA A 143 40.51 24.54 127.88
N ALA A 144 39.35 25.19 127.72
CA ALA A 144 38.67 25.31 126.42
C ALA A 144 39.51 26.09 125.39
N LEU A 145 40.14 27.19 125.80
CA LEU A 145 41.03 27.99 124.94
C LEU A 145 42.32 27.23 124.62
N GLN A 146 42.87 26.46 125.57
CA GLN A 146 44.05 25.65 125.34
C GLN A 146 43.79 24.54 124.30
N GLU A 147 42.68 23.80 124.40
CA GLU A 147 42.27 22.79 123.41
C GLU A 147 42.04 23.45 122.03
N MET A 148 41.42 24.63 122.00
CA MET A 148 41.19 25.40 120.77
C MET A 148 42.53 25.75 120.09
N MET A 149 43.48 26.34 120.82
CA MET A 149 44.77 26.78 120.27
C MET A 149 45.74 25.64 119.97
N ALA A 150 45.76 24.59 120.80
CA ALA A 150 46.71 23.49 120.66
C ALA A 150 46.27 22.43 119.65
N THR A 151 44.96 22.24 119.44
CA THR A 151 44.43 21.11 118.66
C THR A 151 43.35 21.53 117.67
N THR A 152 42.30 22.23 118.10
CA THR A 152 41.12 22.48 117.25
C THR A 152 41.44 23.31 116.01
N ILE A 153 42.24 24.38 116.11
CA ILE A 153 42.61 25.22 114.96
C ILE A 153 43.35 24.41 113.88
N GLN A 154 44.28 23.53 114.27
CA GLN A 154 45.01 22.68 113.32
C GLN A 154 44.08 21.69 112.62
N ILE A 155 43.07 21.16 113.33
CA ILE A 155 42.07 20.27 112.73
C ILE A 155 41.14 21.05 111.78
N GLN A 156 40.78 22.30 112.12
CA GLN A 156 39.98 23.17 111.25
C GLN A 156 40.70 23.46 109.92
N GLU A 157 42.00 23.74 109.97
CA GLU A 157 42.82 23.95 108.78
C GLU A 157 42.86 22.67 107.91
N LYS A 158 43.13 21.51 108.51
CA LYS A 158 43.08 20.21 107.81
C LYS A 158 41.71 19.91 107.19
N TYR A 159 40.62 20.24 107.90
CA TYR A 159 39.27 20.06 107.38
C TYR A 159 39.03 20.96 106.18
N LYS A 160 39.36 22.25 106.29
CA LYS A 160 39.24 23.22 105.20
C LYS A 160 40.04 22.78 103.96
N ASP A 161 41.29 22.40 104.13
CA ASP A 161 42.15 21.95 103.03
C ASP A 161 41.56 20.73 102.32
N LYS A 162 41.02 19.77 103.09
CA LYS A 162 40.43 18.55 102.53
C LYS A 162 39.10 18.82 101.81
N VAL A 163 38.27 19.73 102.32
CA VAL A 163 37.07 20.18 101.58
C VAL A 163 37.46 20.93 100.31
N GLN A 164 38.50 21.77 100.35
CA GLN A 164 39.00 22.49 99.18
C GLN A 164 39.53 21.51 98.12
N GLU A 165 40.23 20.45 98.52
CA GLU A 165 40.66 19.37 97.63
C GLU A 165 39.46 18.68 96.96
N LEU A 166 38.40 18.38 97.71
CA LEU A 166 37.17 17.81 97.16
C LEU A 166 36.50 18.76 96.14
N ILE A 167 36.41 20.06 96.45
CA ILE A 167 35.87 21.07 95.52
C ILE A 167 36.69 21.11 94.22
N VAL A 168 38.02 21.04 94.30
CA VAL A 168 38.90 20.99 93.11
C VAL A 168 38.63 19.75 92.28
N ILE A 169 38.49 18.57 92.89
CA ILE A 169 38.17 17.32 92.20
C ILE A 169 36.83 17.44 91.45
N GLN A 170 35.79 17.94 92.12
CA GLN A 170 34.46 18.10 91.53
C GLN A 170 34.44 19.11 90.38
N ASN A 171 35.12 20.26 90.55
CA ASN A 171 35.28 21.25 89.49
C ASN A 171 36.03 20.69 88.27
N GLN A 172 37.09 19.91 88.48
CA GLN A 172 37.83 19.26 87.40
C GLN A 172 36.95 18.26 86.64
N LYS A 173 36.15 17.47 87.35
CA LYS A 173 35.21 16.52 86.75
C LYS A 173 34.16 17.23 85.89
N MET A 174 33.52 18.28 86.43
CA MET A 174 32.53 19.08 85.69
C MET A 174 33.16 19.74 84.45
N SER A 175 34.38 20.28 84.56
CA SER A 175 35.09 20.85 83.42
C SER A 175 35.47 19.80 82.36
N ALA A 176 35.89 18.60 82.78
CA ALA A 176 36.23 17.51 81.87
C ALA A 176 34.99 17.00 81.12
N ALA A 177 33.85 16.87 81.82
CA ALA A 177 32.57 16.54 81.21
C ALA A 177 32.15 17.60 80.17
N GLY A 178 32.30 18.89 80.48
CA GLY A 178 32.04 19.98 79.54
C GLY A 178 32.91 19.93 78.29
N GLN A 179 34.22 19.68 78.43
CA GLN A 179 35.14 19.52 77.29
C GLN A 179 34.82 18.28 76.44
N GLN A 180 34.34 17.20 77.07
CA GLN A 180 33.95 15.99 76.35
C GLN A 180 32.71 16.23 75.49
N VAL A 181 31.69 16.90 76.02
CA VAL A 181 30.49 17.28 75.27
C VAL A 181 30.84 18.18 74.07
N ASP A 182 31.76 19.13 74.24
CA ASP A 182 32.22 20.01 73.17
C ASP A 182 32.96 19.24 72.05
N LYS A 183 33.86 18.33 72.41
CA LYS A 183 34.55 17.45 71.45
C LYS A 183 33.58 16.57 70.67
N ASP A 184 32.62 15.96 71.38
CA ASP A 184 31.61 15.10 70.77
C ASP A 184 30.71 15.90 69.81
N TYR A 185 30.35 17.15 70.17
CA TYR A 185 29.62 18.05 69.28
C TYR A 185 30.40 18.35 67.99
N HIS A 186 31.67 18.75 68.10
CA HIS A 186 32.49 19.09 66.94
C HIS A 186 32.75 17.89 66.02
N SER A 187 33.07 16.73 66.59
CA SER A 187 33.30 15.49 65.83
C SER A 187 32.03 15.04 65.09
N ASN A 188 30.89 15.00 65.80
CA ASN A 188 29.65 14.59 65.18
C ASN A 188 29.17 15.59 64.12
N ARG A 189 29.33 16.90 64.34
CA ARG A 189 29.02 17.94 63.35
C ARG A 189 29.80 17.74 62.05
N LEU A 190 31.09 17.43 62.15
CA LEU A 190 31.94 17.18 60.99
C LEU A 190 31.47 15.96 60.20
N VAL A 191 31.16 14.85 60.87
CA VAL A 191 30.64 13.63 60.23
C VAL A 191 29.31 13.90 59.51
N THR A 192 28.38 14.62 60.15
CA THR A 192 27.10 14.97 59.53
C THR A 192 27.30 15.84 58.28
N VAL A 193 28.14 16.88 58.36
CA VAL A 193 28.42 17.76 57.20
C VAL A 193 29.04 16.98 56.04
N LEU A 194 30.03 16.12 56.30
CA LEU A 194 30.67 15.31 55.26
C LEU A 194 29.68 14.35 54.58
N LEU A 195 28.81 13.70 55.36
CA LEU A 195 27.79 12.80 54.80
C LEU A 195 26.75 13.55 53.97
N THR A 196 26.33 14.75 54.40
CA THR A 196 25.41 15.59 53.63
C THR A 196 26.05 16.01 52.31
N LEU A 197 27.30 16.48 52.32
CA LEU A 197 28.02 16.85 51.10
C LEU A 197 28.21 15.66 50.16
N LEU A 198 28.57 14.49 50.69
CA LEU A 198 28.70 13.26 49.92
C LEU A 198 27.36 12.88 49.26
N SER A 199 26.25 12.99 50.00
CA SER A 199 24.92 12.68 49.48
C SER A 199 24.50 13.62 48.34
N ILE A 200 24.81 14.92 48.45
CA ILE A 200 24.57 15.90 47.39
C ILE A 200 25.42 15.59 46.15
N ALA A 201 26.70 15.26 46.34
CA ALA A 201 27.61 14.93 45.24
C ALA A 201 27.17 13.67 44.47
N LEU A 202 26.85 12.59 45.19
CA LEU A 202 26.32 11.36 44.59
C LEU A 202 24.97 11.59 43.90
N GLY A 203 24.05 12.32 44.55
CA GLY A 203 22.75 12.66 43.97
C GLY A 203 22.89 13.45 42.66
N SER A 204 23.81 14.41 42.62
CA SER A 204 24.07 15.21 41.42
C SER A 204 24.69 14.40 40.29
N LEU A 205 25.63 13.51 40.60
CA LEU A 205 26.26 12.62 39.60
C LEU A 205 25.26 11.63 39.00
N ILE A 206 24.47 10.96 39.84
CA ILE A 206 23.45 10.02 39.38
C ILE A 206 22.37 10.76 38.59
N GLY A 207 21.92 11.93 39.07
CA GLY A 207 20.96 12.78 38.37
C GLY A 207 21.45 13.19 36.98
N MET A 208 22.69 13.67 36.88
CA MET A 208 23.31 14.02 35.59
C MET A 208 23.42 12.82 34.65
N PHE A 209 23.75 11.64 35.18
CA PHE A 209 23.80 10.39 34.41
C PHE A 209 22.43 10.01 33.86
N VAL A 210 21.39 10.01 34.71
CA VAL A 210 20.01 9.67 34.31
C VAL A 210 19.50 10.66 33.26
N VAL A 211 19.65 11.96 33.49
CA VAL A 211 19.25 13.01 32.54
C VAL A 211 19.94 12.82 31.19
N ARG A 212 21.25 12.58 31.16
CA ARG A 212 21.98 12.34 29.91
C ARG A 212 21.55 11.04 29.22
N SER A 213 21.25 9.98 29.99
CA SER A 213 20.84 8.69 29.45
C SER A 213 19.47 8.72 28.79
N ILE A 214 18.57 9.62 29.22
CA ILE A 214 17.21 9.76 28.66
C ILE A 214 17.16 10.84 27.58
N THR A 215 17.73 12.02 27.87
CA THR A 215 17.56 13.21 27.01
C THR A 215 18.31 13.07 25.70
N ARG A 216 19.52 12.49 25.69
CA ARG A 216 20.32 12.36 24.46
C ARG A 216 19.66 11.43 23.41
N PRO A 217 19.19 10.21 23.76
CA PRO A 217 18.44 9.39 22.80
C PRO A 217 17.14 10.03 22.32
N LEU A 218 16.41 10.74 23.19
CA LEU A 218 15.18 11.43 22.80
C LEU A 218 15.42 12.57 21.81
N VAL A 219 16.47 13.38 22.01
CA VAL A 219 16.84 14.42 21.05
C VAL A 219 17.16 13.82 19.69
N ARG A 220 17.94 12.72 19.64
CA ARG A 220 18.22 12.01 18.38
C ARG A 220 16.97 11.45 17.72
N ALA A 221 16.02 10.94 18.51
CA ALA A 221 14.74 10.45 17.99
C ALA A 221 13.94 11.59 17.33
N VAL A 222 13.91 12.78 17.95
CA VAL A 222 13.26 13.97 17.40
C VAL A 222 13.97 14.46 16.13
N GLU A 223 15.30 14.54 16.14
CA GLU A 223 16.10 14.93 14.96
C GLU A 223 15.85 13.99 13.78
N PHE A 224 15.82 12.68 14.03
CA PHE A 224 15.59 11.69 12.98
C PHE A 224 14.13 11.68 12.49
N ALA A 225 13.16 11.83 13.39
CA ALA A 225 11.77 11.98 12.98
C ALA A 225 11.56 13.27 12.18
N GLY A 226 12.25 14.36 12.53
CA GLY A 226 12.28 15.61 11.77
C GLY A 226 12.86 15.42 10.37
N ALA A 227 14.00 14.73 10.26
CA ALA A 227 14.59 14.39 8.95
C ALA A 227 13.62 13.58 8.08
N ILE A 228 12.95 12.56 8.63
CA ILE A 228 11.92 11.79 7.92
C ILE A 228 10.76 12.69 7.46
N ALA A 229 10.30 13.61 8.31
CA ALA A 229 9.21 14.52 7.98
C ALA A 229 9.58 15.54 6.87
N GLU A 230 10.85 15.92 6.78
CA GLU A 230 11.40 16.74 5.69
C GLU A 230 11.69 15.94 4.42
N GLY A 231 11.46 14.61 4.44
CA GLY A 231 11.67 13.71 3.32
C GLY A 231 13.08 13.11 3.25
N ASP A 232 13.96 13.37 4.20
CA ASP A 232 15.28 12.73 4.23
C ASP A 232 15.20 11.31 4.84
N LEU A 233 15.24 10.30 3.97
CA LEU A 233 15.28 8.89 4.38
C LEU A 233 16.70 8.30 4.31
N THR A 234 17.72 9.11 3.99
CA THR A 234 19.11 8.64 3.83
C THR A 234 19.78 8.34 5.17
N GLY A 235 19.35 9.02 6.23
CA GLY A 235 19.89 8.86 7.57
C GLY A 235 19.74 7.44 8.16
N SER A 236 20.60 7.10 9.11
CA SER A 236 20.53 5.85 9.88
C SER A 236 20.78 6.11 11.35
N ILE A 237 20.00 5.47 12.22
CA ILE A 237 20.28 5.44 13.67
C ILE A 237 20.82 4.06 14.06
N THR A 238 21.94 4.06 14.78
CA THR A 238 22.41 2.86 15.49
C THR A 238 21.76 2.78 16.86
N VAL A 239 20.94 1.76 17.09
CA VAL A 239 20.32 1.49 18.39
C VAL A 239 21.34 0.79 19.29
N THR A 240 21.84 1.51 20.31
CA THR A 240 22.85 0.97 21.25
C THR A 240 22.28 0.64 22.63
N HIS A 241 21.00 0.95 22.89
CA HIS A 241 20.35 0.79 24.20
C HIS A 241 19.21 -0.21 24.08
N LYS A 242 18.93 -0.98 25.15
CA LYS A 242 17.80 -1.92 25.23
C LYS A 242 16.64 -1.44 26.10
N ASP A 243 16.67 -0.19 26.54
CA ASP A 243 15.58 0.43 27.28
C ASP A 243 14.51 1.01 26.34
N GLU A 244 13.49 1.65 26.90
CA GLU A 244 12.37 2.22 26.14
C GLU A 244 12.82 3.25 25.08
N THR A 245 13.94 3.94 25.29
CA THR A 245 14.48 4.85 24.27
C THR A 245 15.11 4.09 23.09
N GLY A 246 15.71 2.94 23.37
CA GLY A 246 16.21 2.03 22.34
C GLY A 246 15.09 1.44 21.50
N GLU A 247 14.00 0.99 22.14
CA GLU A 247 12.80 0.50 21.45
C GLU A 247 12.18 1.59 20.56
N LEU A 248 12.10 2.84 21.03
CA LEU A 248 11.63 3.98 20.24
C LEU A 248 12.50 4.22 18.99
N LEU A 249 13.83 4.25 19.15
CA LEU A 249 14.75 4.45 18.03
C LEU A 249 14.66 3.29 17.02
N GLN A 250 14.47 2.05 17.50
CA GLN A 250 14.27 0.89 16.64
C GLN A 250 12.96 1.00 15.84
N ALA A 251 11.86 1.39 16.49
CA ALA A 251 10.57 1.60 15.82
C ALA A 251 10.65 2.70 14.75
N LEU A 252 11.34 3.81 15.04
CA LEU A 252 11.60 4.87 14.05
C LEU A 252 12.42 4.36 12.86
N MET A 253 13.46 3.55 13.11
CA MET A 253 14.26 2.95 12.04
C MET A 253 13.41 2.00 11.17
N SER A 254 12.57 1.16 11.77
CA SER A 254 11.65 0.30 11.04
C SER A 254 10.63 1.09 10.22
N MET A 255 10.08 2.17 10.77
CA MET A 255 9.19 3.09 10.05
C MET A 255 9.89 3.71 8.83
N LYS A 256 11.13 4.17 9.01
CA LYS A 256 11.95 4.72 7.94
C LYS A 256 12.16 3.71 6.81
N VAL A 257 12.56 2.48 7.13
CA VAL A 257 12.78 1.42 6.13
C VAL A 257 11.50 1.12 5.35
N ARG A 258 10.35 1.03 6.02
CA ARG A 258 9.05 0.84 5.35
C ARG A 258 8.68 2.01 4.44
N LEU A 259 8.94 3.25 4.86
CA LEU A 259 8.72 4.42 4.01
C LEU A 259 9.64 4.39 2.78
N GLN A 260 10.91 3.99 2.93
CA GLN A 260 11.82 3.82 1.79
C GLN A 260 11.30 2.78 0.79
N GLU A 261 10.83 1.63 1.28
CA GLU A 261 10.23 0.58 0.43
C GLU A 261 9.02 1.11 -0.34
N ILE A 262 8.11 1.84 0.32
CA ILE A 262 6.92 2.42 -0.31
C ILE A 262 7.31 3.46 -1.38
N VAL A 263 8.21 4.38 -1.06
CA VAL A 263 8.70 5.40 -2.01
C VAL A 263 9.33 4.74 -3.24
N HIS A 264 10.15 3.70 -3.03
CA HIS A 264 10.77 2.95 -4.13
C HIS A 264 9.73 2.24 -5.00
N GLN A 265 8.74 1.58 -4.39
CA GLN A 265 7.64 0.94 -5.13
C GLN A 265 6.81 1.95 -5.92
N VAL A 266 6.55 3.14 -5.38
CA VAL A 266 5.82 4.21 -6.09
C VAL A 266 6.66 4.75 -7.26
N GLN A 267 7.97 4.94 -7.09
CA GLN A 267 8.86 5.35 -8.19
C GLN A 267 8.86 4.31 -9.32
N GLN A 268 9.07 3.03 -9.00
CA GLN A 268 9.08 1.95 -9.98
C GLN A 268 7.71 1.77 -10.66
N GLY A 269 6.62 1.85 -9.88
CA GLY A 269 5.25 1.76 -10.40
C GLY A 269 4.94 2.91 -11.35
N SER A 270 5.35 4.14 -11.01
CA SER A 270 5.17 5.31 -11.87
C SER A 270 5.95 5.19 -13.18
N GLU A 271 7.19 4.70 -13.13
CA GLU A 271 8.00 4.46 -14.33
C GLU A 271 7.38 3.37 -15.23
N THR A 272 6.84 2.31 -14.63
CA THR A 272 6.11 1.26 -15.34
C THR A 272 4.85 1.83 -16.02
N ILE A 273 4.07 2.66 -15.33
CA ILE A 273 2.88 3.30 -15.90
C ILE A 273 3.25 4.24 -17.04
N SER A 274 4.31 5.05 -16.89
CA SER A 274 4.77 5.96 -17.94
C SER A 274 5.23 5.19 -19.20
N SER A 275 5.97 4.10 -19.02
CA SER A 275 6.38 3.22 -20.12
C SER A 275 5.17 2.56 -20.81
N ALA A 276 4.22 2.02 -20.04
CA ALA A 276 3.00 1.42 -20.58
C ALA A 276 2.14 2.44 -21.34
N ALA A 277 2.00 3.67 -20.81
CA ALA A 277 1.31 4.75 -21.50
C ALA A 277 1.99 5.12 -22.83
N ALA A 278 3.32 5.19 -22.88
CA ALA A 278 4.05 5.41 -24.12
C ALA A 278 3.84 4.28 -25.14
N GLN A 279 3.80 3.02 -24.68
CA GLN A 279 3.47 1.88 -25.54
C GLN A 279 2.03 1.94 -26.08
N ILE A 280 1.06 2.38 -25.27
CA ILE A 280 -0.33 2.59 -25.72
C ILE A 280 -0.40 3.67 -26.80
N VAL A 281 0.31 4.79 -26.61
CA VAL A 281 0.37 5.85 -27.64
C VAL A 281 0.96 5.33 -28.95
N ALA A 282 2.08 4.60 -28.90
CA ALA A 282 2.68 4.01 -30.09
C ALA A 282 1.74 2.99 -30.77
N GLY A 283 1.07 2.14 -29.99
CA GLY A 283 0.09 1.18 -30.51
C GLY A 283 -1.13 1.86 -31.14
N ASN A 284 -1.60 2.97 -30.58
CA ASN A 284 -2.68 3.76 -31.17
C ASN A 284 -2.27 4.49 -32.44
N GLN A 285 -1.00 4.91 -32.58
CA GLN A 285 -0.50 5.45 -33.84
C GLN A 285 -0.50 4.40 -34.96
N ASP A 286 -0.10 3.16 -34.65
CA ASP A 286 -0.21 2.05 -35.59
C ASP A 286 -1.67 1.74 -35.95
N LEU A 287 -2.55 1.69 -34.94
CA LEU A 287 -3.99 1.51 -35.18
C LEU A 287 -4.59 2.63 -36.02
N ALA A 288 -4.18 3.89 -35.81
CA ALA A 288 -4.60 5.03 -36.61
C ALA A 288 -4.22 4.83 -38.08
N ALA A 289 -2.95 4.50 -38.35
CA ALA A 289 -2.46 4.27 -39.70
C ALA A 289 -3.22 3.13 -40.41
N ARG A 290 -3.47 2.03 -39.71
CA ARG A 290 -4.27 0.90 -40.24
C ARG A 290 -5.74 1.27 -40.45
N THR A 291 -6.29 2.15 -39.61
CA THR A 291 -7.67 2.64 -39.76
C THR A 291 -7.79 3.56 -40.98
N GLU A 292 -6.78 4.41 -41.24
CA GLU A 292 -6.70 5.22 -42.47
C GLU A 292 -6.56 4.33 -43.72
N GLU A 293 -5.69 3.32 -43.69
CA GLU A 293 -5.55 2.35 -44.79
C GLU A 293 -6.85 1.58 -45.04
N GLN A 294 -7.54 1.17 -43.97
CA GLN A 294 -8.83 0.52 -44.05
C GLN A 294 -9.90 1.44 -44.64
N ALA A 295 -9.93 2.72 -44.24
CA ALA A 295 -10.85 3.70 -44.81
C ALA A 295 -10.64 3.85 -46.32
N SER A 296 -9.39 3.99 -46.78
CA SER A 296 -9.07 4.03 -48.21
C SER A 296 -9.49 2.76 -48.94
N SER A 297 -9.31 1.58 -48.33
CA SER A 297 -9.71 0.30 -48.92
C SER A 297 -11.23 0.17 -49.03
N VAL A 298 -11.96 0.70 -48.03
CA VAL A 298 -13.44 0.74 -48.03
C VAL A 298 -13.95 1.66 -49.14
N GLU A 299 -13.35 2.84 -49.32
CA GLU A 299 -13.68 3.76 -50.42
C GLU A 299 -13.45 3.12 -51.80
N GLU A 300 -12.30 2.48 -52.01
CA GLU A 300 -11.99 1.81 -53.29
C GLU A 300 -12.93 0.62 -53.55
N THR A 301 -13.27 -0.13 -52.50
CA THR A 301 -14.23 -1.23 -52.59
C THR A 301 -15.63 -0.71 -52.92
N ALA A 302 -16.07 0.39 -52.28
CA ALA A 302 -17.36 1.01 -52.56
C ALA A 302 -17.46 1.48 -54.02
N ALA A 303 -16.42 2.16 -54.53
CA ALA A 303 -16.35 2.58 -55.93
C ALA A 303 -16.39 1.38 -56.91
N SER A 304 -15.67 0.31 -56.58
CA SER A 304 -15.69 -0.93 -57.35
C SER A 304 -17.08 -1.58 -57.34
N MET A 305 -17.78 -1.55 -56.20
CA MET A 305 -19.15 -2.06 -56.08
C MET A 305 -20.14 -1.22 -56.87
N GLU A 306 -20.00 0.10 -56.93
CA GLU A 306 -20.82 0.94 -57.82
C GLU A 306 -20.63 0.56 -59.29
N GLN A 307 -19.39 0.34 -59.73
CA GLN A 307 -19.09 -0.09 -61.09
C GLN A 307 -19.66 -1.48 -61.41
N ILE A 308 -19.54 -2.43 -60.47
CA ILE A 308 -20.12 -3.77 -60.61
C ILE A 308 -21.66 -3.68 -60.67
N THR A 309 -22.28 -2.88 -59.79
CA THR A 309 -23.72 -2.65 -59.79
C THR A 309 -24.20 -2.13 -61.15
N SER A 310 -23.50 -1.14 -61.71
CA SER A 310 -23.80 -0.62 -63.05
C SER A 310 -23.65 -1.70 -64.14
N THR A 311 -22.64 -2.55 -64.04
CA THR A 311 -22.36 -3.59 -65.04
C THR A 311 -23.40 -4.72 -65.00
N VAL A 312 -23.81 -5.15 -63.81
CA VAL A 312 -24.88 -6.15 -63.63
C VAL A 312 -26.21 -5.60 -64.11
N LYS A 313 -26.50 -4.32 -63.82
CA LYS A 313 -27.70 -3.64 -64.34
C LYS A 313 -27.72 -3.60 -65.87
N ASN A 314 -26.63 -3.19 -66.51
CA ASN A 314 -26.52 -3.20 -67.97
C ASN A 314 -26.68 -4.62 -68.54
N THR A 315 -26.10 -5.63 -67.89
CA THR A 315 -26.25 -7.04 -68.28
C THR A 315 -27.71 -7.48 -68.22
N PHE A 316 -28.44 -7.12 -67.17
CA PHE A 316 -29.87 -7.41 -67.03
C PHE A 316 -30.69 -6.74 -68.14
N ASP A 317 -30.45 -5.45 -68.41
CA ASP A 317 -31.15 -4.70 -69.44
C ASP A 317 -30.87 -5.27 -70.85
N HIS A 318 -29.61 -5.56 -71.17
CA HIS A 318 -29.23 -6.20 -72.44
C HIS A 318 -29.80 -7.61 -72.58
N THR A 319 -29.90 -8.38 -71.49
CA THR A 319 -30.51 -9.71 -71.51
C THR A 319 -32.01 -9.63 -71.77
N ASN A 320 -32.71 -8.63 -71.21
CA ASN A 320 -34.12 -8.39 -71.54
C ASN A 320 -34.30 -8.00 -73.01
N GLU A 321 -33.43 -7.15 -73.56
CA GLU A 321 -33.45 -6.77 -74.98
C GLU A 321 -33.16 -7.97 -75.89
N ALA A 322 -32.13 -8.76 -75.58
CA ALA A 322 -31.79 -9.98 -76.30
C ALA A 322 -32.93 -11.02 -76.25
N THR A 323 -33.63 -11.12 -75.11
CA THR A 323 -34.80 -12.00 -74.95
C THR A 323 -35.93 -11.58 -75.89
N LYS A 324 -36.19 -10.27 -76.01
CA LYS A 324 -37.18 -9.73 -76.94
C LYS A 324 -36.80 -10.02 -78.40
N LEU A 325 -35.55 -9.75 -78.78
CA LEU A 325 -35.02 -10.02 -80.13
C LEU A 325 -35.09 -11.52 -80.47
N SER A 326 -34.75 -12.40 -79.53
CA SER A 326 -34.84 -13.85 -79.70
C SER A 326 -36.29 -14.31 -79.88
N SER A 327 -37.25 -13.74 -79.15
CA SER A 327 -38.69 -14.01 -79.31
C SER A 327 -39.21 -13.57 -80.69
N GLU A 328 -38.79 -12.40 -81.16
CA GLU A 328 -39.10 -11.91 -82.51
C GLU A 328 -38.49 -12.83 -83.58
N ALA A 329 -37.23 -13.22 -83.43
CA ALA A 329 -36.56 -14.18 -84.32
C ALA A 329 -37.27 -15.54 -84.34
N ALA A 330 -37.71 -16.06 -83.18
CA ALA A 330 -38.48 -17.29 -83.07
C ALA A 330 -39.77 -17.22 -83.92
N THR A 331 -40.44 -16.06 -83.88
CA THR A 331 -41.66 -15.81 -84.66
C THR A 331 -41.36 -15.81 -86.17
N VAL A 332 -40.28 -15.15 -86.60
CA VAL A 332 -39.86 -15.14 -88.02
C VAL A 332 -39.49 -16.54 -88.51
N VAL A 333 -38.70 -17.30 -87.74
CA VAL A 333 -38.28 -18.66 -88.12
C VAL A 333 -39.51 -19.59 -88.19
N LYS A 334 -40.46 -19.46 -87.26
CA LYS A 334 -41.73 -20.21 -87.29
C LYS A 334 -42.53 -19.90 -88.56
N ASN A 335 -42.64 -18.63 -88.95
CA ASN A 335 -43.33 -18.22 -90.18
C ASN A 335 -42.60 -18.76 -91.43
N ASN A 336 -41.26 -18.76 -91.45
CA ASN A 336 -40.48 -19.36 -92.53
C ASN A 336 -40.72 -20.87 -92.66
N GLY A 337 -40.84 -21.59 -91.53
CA GLY A 337 -41.20 -23.01 -91.53
C GLY A 337 -42.57 -23.27 -92.13
N GLN A 338 -43.57 -22.44 -91.80
CA GLN A 338 -44.90 -22.53 -92.42
C GLN A 338 -44.84 -22.26 -93.93
N MET A 339 -44.07 -21.26 -94.36
CA MET A 339 -43.88 -20.93 -95.77
C MET A 339 -43.22 -22.09 -96.54
N MET A 340 -42.17 -22.70 -95.98
CA MET A 340 -41.52 -23.86 -96.60
C MET A 340 -42.47 -25.05 -96.70
N SER A 341 -43.30 -25.30 -95.69
CA SER A 341 -44.34 -26.32 -95.77
C SER A 341 -45.30 -26.09 -96.94
N GLN A 342 -45.71 -24.83 -97.19
CA GLN A 342 -46.53 -24.47 -98.34
C GLN A 342 -45.79 -24.68 -99.67
N VAL A 343 -44.50 -24.31 -99.76
CA VAL A 343 -43.67 -24.52 -100.95
C VAL A 343 -43.52 -26.03 -101.25
N THR A 344 -43.24 -26.86 -100.24
CA THR A 344 -43.17 -28.33 -100.39
C THR A 344 -44.49 -28.88 -100.93
N SER A 345 -45.62 -28.43 -100.40
CA SER A 345 -46.96 -28.83 -100.88
C SER A 345 -47.15 -28.48 -102.36
N LYS A 346 -46.78 -27.26 -102.78
CA LYS A 346 -46.88 -26.83 -104.18
C LYS A 346 -45.94 -27.61 -105.10
N MET A 347 -44.70 -27.86 -104.69
CA MET A 347 -43.75 -28.69 -105.45
C MET A 347 -44.26 -30.12 -105.64
N ARG A 348 -44.95 -30.68 -104.64
CA ARG A 348 -45.58 -32.00 -104.75
C ARG A 348 -46.70 -32.02 -105.79
N VAL A 349 -47.54 -30.98 -105.82
CA VAL A 349 -48.60 -30.81 -106.83
C VAL A 349 -48.01 -30.62 -108.24
N ILE A 350 -46.94 -29.84 -108.40
CA ILE A 350 -46.24 -29.68 -109.68
C ILE A 350 -45.71 -31.02 -110.15
N ASN A 351 -45.01 -31.77 -109.29
CA ASN A 351 -44.48 -33.09 -109.62
C ASN A 351 -45.57 -34.09 -110.04
N GLU A 352 -46.71 -34.10 -109.32
CA GLU A 352 -47.86 -34.92 -109.70
C GLU A 352 -48.45 -34.51 -111.06
N THR A 353 -48.58 -33.20 -111.30
CA THR A 353 -49.10 -32.66 -112.56
C THR A 353 -48.17 -32.99 -113.73
N SER A 354 -46.85 -32.88 -113.56
CA SER A 354 -45.86 -33.26 -114.56
C SER A 354 -45.92 -34.75 -114.92
N ASN A 355 -46.11 -35.64 -113.93
CA ASN A 355 -46.33 -37.07 -114.19
C ASN A 355 -47.60 -37.31 -115.01
N ARG A 356 -48.71 -36.66 -114.66
CA ARG A 356 -49.96 -36.76 -115.46
C ARG A 356 -49.77 -36.26 -116.88
N MET A 357 -48.99 -35.18 -117.08
CA MET A 357 -48.67 -34.68 -118.42
C MET A 357 -47.83 -35.71 -119.20
N SER A 358 -46.86 -36.38 -118.56
CA SER A 358 -46.10 -37.46 -119.18
C SER A 358 -47.00 -38.59 -119.69
N ASP A 359 -47.98 -39.00 -118.88
CA ASP A 359 -48.97 -40.03 -119.27
C ASP A 359 -49.82 -39.59 -120.46
N ILE A 360 -50.28 -38.33 -120.48
CA ILE A 360 -51.04 -37.75 -121.59
C ILE A 360 -50.19 -37.72 -122.88
N ILE A 361 -48.92 -37.30 -122.80
CA ILE A 361 -48.05 -37.25 -123.96
C ILE A 361 -47.73 -38.66 -124.49
N ASN A 362 -47.57 -39.65 -123.62
CA ASN A 362 -47.45 -41.06 -124.02
C ASN A 362 -48.68 -41.57 -124.77
N LEU A 363 -49.88 -41.16 -124.33
CA LEU A 363 -51.12 -41.45 -125.05
C LEU A 363 -51.16 -40.75 -126.41
N ILE A 364 -50.77 -39.47 -126.51
CA ILE A 364 -50.73 -38.73 -127.79
C ILE A 364 -49.74 -39.37 -128.77
N ASP A 365 -48.56 -39.77 -128.31
CA ASP A 365 -47.56 -40.47 -129.13
C ASP A 365 -48.11 -41.82 -129.63
N SER A 366 -48.81 -42.55 -128.75
CA SER A 366 -49.50 -43.80 -129.12
C SER A 366 -50.59 -43.57 -130.17
N ILE A 367 -51.39 -42.50 -130.04
CA ILE A 367 -52.41 -42.11 -131.03
C ILE A 367 -51.75 -41.71 -132.35
N ALA A 368 -50.65 -40.95 -132.32
CA ALA A 368 -49.90 -40.54 -133.50
C ALA A 368 -49.33 -41.78 -134.23
N PHE A 369 -48.78 -42.75 -133.50
CA PHE A 369 -48.32 -44.02 -134.06
C PHE A 369 -49.47 -44.81 -134.70
N GLN A 370 -50.59 -44.98 -133.99
CA GLN A 370 -51.79 -45.65 -134.54
C GLN A 370 -52.30 -44.95 -135.80
N THR A 371 -52.34 -43.61 -135.81
CA THR A 371 -52.76 -42.79 -136.95
C THR A 371 -51.81 -42.95 -138.13
N ASN A 372 -50.49 -43.02 -137.87
CA ASN A 372 -49.47 -43.27 -138.90
C ASN A 372 -49.63 -44.67 -139.54
N ILE A 373 -49.98 -45.70 -138.76
CA ILE A 373 -50.27 -47.05 -139.28
C ILE A 373 -51.59 -47.08 -140.07
N LEU A 374 -52.65 -46.42 -139.57
CA LEU A 374 -53.92 -46.27 -140.28
C LEU A 374 -53.75 -45.56 -141.62
N ALA A 375 -52.99 -44.47 -141.64
CA ALA A 375 -52.68 -43.70 -142.84
C ALA A 375 -51.82 -44.50 -143.84
N LEU A 376 -50.87 -45.30 -143.35
CA LEU A 376 -50.10 -46.23 -144.19
C LEU A 376 -51.01 -47.28 -144.82
N ASN A 377 -51.90 -47.90 -144.05
CA ASN A 377 -52.87 -48.87 -144.55
C ASN A 377 -53.81 -48.24 -145.59
N ALA A 378 -54.28 -47.02 -145.34
CA ALA A 378 -55.11 -46.26 -146.29
C ALA A 378 -54.35 -45.90 -147.58
N ALA A 379 -53.07 -45.52 -147.49
CA ALA A 379 -52.23 -45.25 -148.65
C ALA A 379 -51.97 -46.51 -149.50
N VAL A 380 -51.80 -47.67 -148.85
CA VAL A 380 -51.66 -48.97 -149.53
C VAL A 380 -52.95 -49.36 -150.25
N GLU A 381 -54.11 -49.23 -149.60
CA GLU A 381 -55.40 -49.56 -150.21
C GLU A 381 -55.77 -48.58 -151.34
N ALA A 382 -55.39 -47.30 -151.21
CA ALA A 382 -55.51 -46.30 -152.26
C ALA A 382 -54.62 -46.61 -153.48
N ALA A 383 -53.40 -47.12 -153.27
CA ALA A 383 -52.53 -47.58 -154.35
C ALA A 383 -53.10 -48.84 -155.05
N ARG A 384 -53.81 -49.69 -154.30
CA ARG A 384 -54.48 -50.90 -154.80
C ARG A 384 -55.69 -50.59 -155.70
N ALA A 385 -56.37 -49.47 -155.44
CA ALA A 385 -57.51 -48.98 -156.23
C ALA A 385 -57.13 -48.26 -157.55
N GLY A 386 -55.83 -48.18 -157.89
CA GLY A 386 -55.35 -47.61 -159.16
C GLY A 386 -55.72 -46.14 -159.36
N GLU A 387 -56.16 -45.77 -160.58
CA GLU A 387 -56.48 -44.37 -160.93
C GLU A 387 -57.63 -43.77 -160.10
N HIS A 388 -58.55 -44.60 -159.57
CA HIS A 388 -59.66 -44.12 -158.73
C HIS A 388 -59.22 -43.77 -157.29
N GLY A 389 -58.06 -44.27 -156.83
CA GLY A 389 -57.55 -44.05 -155.47
C GLY A 389 -56.61 -42.85 -155.32
N ARG A 390 -56.25 -42.16 -156.41
CA ARG A 390 -55.23 -41.10 -156.44
C ARG A 390 -55.47 -39.97 -155.44
N GLY A 391 -56.71 -39.48 -155.31
CA GLY A 391 -57.07 -38.45 -154.34
C GLY A 391 -56.97 -38.93 -152.89
N PHE A 392 -57.37 -40.17 -152.62
CA PHE A 392 -57.25 -40.80 -151.30
C PHE A 392 -55.80 -41.06 -150.91
N ALA A 393 -54.93 -41.43 -151.86
CA ALA A 393 -53.51 -41.63 -151.61
C ALA A 393 -52.81 -40.34 -151.16
N VAL A 394 -53.17 -39.18 -151.75
CA VAL A 394 -52.64 -37.87 -151.33
C VAL A 394 -53.10 -37.52 -149.92
N VAL A 395 -54.40 -37.70 -149.61
CA VAL A 395 -54.93 -37.45 -148.26
C VAL A 395 -54.28 -38.39 -147.23
N ALA A 396 -54.11 -39.67 -147.56
CA ALA A 396 -53.44 -40.63 -146.68
C ALA A 396 -51.95 -40.27 -146.46
N GLY A 397 -51.26 -39.77 -147.49
CA GLY A 397 -49.91 -39.22 -147.38
C GLY A 397 -49.83 -38.02 -146.44
N GLU A 398 -50.78 -37.08 -146.57
CA GLU A 398 -50.85 -35.88 -145.72
C GLU A 398 -51.17 -36.25 -144.26
N VAL A 399 -52.12 -37.16 -144.03
CA VAL A 399 -52.45 -37.68 -142.68
C VAL A 399 -51.25 -38.39 -142.06
N ARG A 400 -50.49 -39.16 -142.86
CA ARG A 400 -49.27 -39.83 -142.40
C ARG A 400 -48.18 -38.82 -142.01
N GLN A 401 -47.97 -37.79 -142.84
CA GLN A 401 -47.01 -36.72 -142.54
C GLN A 401 -47.41 -35.94 -141.29
N LEU A 402 -48.71 -35.66 -141.10
CA LEU A 402 -49.23 -35.03 -139.89
C LEU A 402 -49.04 -35.93 -138.66
N ALA A 403 -49.27 -37.24 -138.78
CA ALA A 403 -49.05 -38.20 -137.70
C ALA A 403 -47.56 -38.29 -137.31
N GLN A 404 -46.63 -38.31 -138.27
CA GLN A 404 -45.19 -38.25 -138.00
C GLN A 404 -44.79 -36.93 -137.31
N LYS A 405 -45.37 -35.80 -137.74
CA LYS A 405 -45.15 -34.49 -137.12
C LYS A 405 -45.68 -34.44 -135.69
N SER A 406 -46.85 -35.03 -135.44
CA SER A 406 -47.44 -35.18 -134.10
C SER A 406 -46.57 -36.07 -133.19
N ALA A 407 -46.03 -37.18 -133.69
CA ALA A 407 -45.12 -38.03 -132.93
C ALA A 407 -43.80 -37.31 -132.59
N SER A 408 -43.21 -36.57 -133.54
CA SER A 408 -42.03 -35.74 -133.29
C SER A 408 -42.30 -34.67 -132.23
N SER A 409 -43.44 -33.97 -132.33
CA SER A 409 -43.83 -32.94 -131.36
C SER A 409 -44.13 -33.53 -129.97
N ALA A 410 -44.77 -34.71 -129.91
CA ALA A 410 -45.00 -35.43 -128.66
C ALA A 410 -43.67 -35.85 -128.00
N SER A 411 -42.70 -36.31 -128.79
CA SER A 411 -41.35 -36.65 -128.29
C SER A 411 -40.62 -35.43 -127.72
N GLU A 412 -40.67 -34.28 -128.40
CA GLU A 412 -40.09 -33.02 -127.90
C GLU A 412 -40.75 -32.57 -126.59
N ILE A 413 -42.09 -32.62 -126.50
CA ILE A 413 -42.82 -32.27 -125.27
C ILE A 413 -42.50 -33.27 -124.14
N ARG A 414 -42.38 -34.57 -124.45
CA ARG A 414 -41.97 -35.60 -123.48
C ARG A 414 -40.62 -35.26 -122.86
N SER A 415 -39.63 -34.91 -123.68
CA SER A 415 -38.29 -34.52 -123.21
C SER A 415 -38.35 -33.27 -122.30
N LEU A 416 -39.18 -32.27 -122.64
CA LEU A 416 -39.39 -31.09 -121.79
C LEU A 416 -40.05 -31.43 -120.45
N ILE A 417 -41.02 -32.35 -120.44
CA ILE A 417 -41.68 -32.82 -119.20
C ILE A 417 -40.72 -33.63 -118.34
N GLU A 418 -39.92 -34.52 -118.92
CA GLU A 418 -38.91 -35.30 -118.20
C GLU A 418 -37.85 -34.39 -117.56
N ASN A 419 -37.39 -33.37 -118.29
CA ASN A 419 -36.49 -32.36 -117.76
C ASN A 419 -37.16 -31.56 -116.62
N SER A 420 -38.38 -31.09 -116.82
CA SER A 420 -39.15 -30.36 -115.79
C SER A 420 -39.39 -31.20 -114.54
N THR A 421 -39.63 -32.51 -114.70
CA THR A 421 -39.82 -33.46 -113.59
C THR A 421 -38.52 -33.66 -112.82
N THR A 422 -37.38 -33.77 -113.53
CA THR A 422 -36.05 -33.86 -112.93
C THR A 422 -35.73 -32.60 -112.12
N GLN A 423 -35.91 -31.41 -112.70
CA GLN A 423 -35.72 -30.12 -112.02
C GLN A 423 -36.65 -29.96 -110.80
N THR A 424 -37.91 -30.40 -110.90
CA THR A 424 -38.86 -30.35 -109.78
C THR A 424 -38.43 -31.28 -108.63
N ARG A 425 -37.91 -32.48 -108.95
CA ARG A 425 -37.40 -33.43 -107.94
C ARG A 425 -36.14 -32.88 -107.25
N GLU A 426 -35.22 -32.28 -108.00
CA GLU A 426 -34.06 -31.59 -107.42
C GLU A 426 -34.49 -30.42 -106.53
N GLY A 427 -35.45 -29.61 -106.99
CA GLY A 427 -36.05 -28.51 -106.21
C GLY A 427 -36.70 -29.00 -104.92
N MET A 428 -37.42 -30.12 -104.96
CA MET A 428 -38.02 -30.75 -103.77
C MET A 428 -36.95 -31.16 -102.76
N GLY A 429 -35.83 -31.74 -103.21
CA GLY A 429 -34.70 -32.08 -102.35
C GLY A 429 -34.04 -30.86 -101.69
N LEU A 430 -33.95 -29.73 -102.39
CA LEU A 430 -33.47 -28.47 -101.81
C LEU A 430 -34.43 -27.90 -100.76
N VAL A 431 -35.73 -27.96 -101.02
CA VAL A 431 -36.76 -27.50 -100.06
C VAL A 431 -36.79 -28.37 -98.81
N GLU A 432 -36.65 -29.69 -98.93
CA GLU A 432 -36.55 -30.59 -97.78
C GLU A 432 -35.33 -30.28 -96.91
N LYS A 433 -34.16 -30.03 -97.53
CA LYS A 433 -32.96 -29.58 -96.81
C LYS A 433 -33.17 -28.24 -96.11
N ALA A 434 -33.78 -27.27 -96.78
CA ALA A 434 -34.10 -25.97 -96.20
C ALA A 434 -35.07 -26.10 -95.01
N ASN A 435 -36.07 -26.98 -95.13
CA ASN A 435 -37.03 -27.24 -94.05
C ASN A 435 -36.36 -27.88 -92.82
N ALA A 436 -35.43 -28.82 -93.03
CA ALA A 436 -34.64 -29.40 -91.95
C ALA A 436 -33.75 -28.36 -91.25
N GLN A 437 -33.12 -27.43 -92.00
CA GLN A 437 -32.34 -26.34 -91.42
C GLN A 437 -33.20 -25.37 -90.60
N ILE A 438 -34.41 -25.04 -91.07
CA ILE A 438 -35.34 -24.20 -90.32
C ILE A 438 -35.78 -24.88 -89.02
N ALA A 439 -36.01 -26.19 -89.03
CA ALA A 439 -36.32 -26.93 -87.81
C ALA A 439 -35.18 -26.84 -86.77
N GLY A 440 -33.92 -26.98 -87.21
CA GLY A 440 -32.75 -26.78 -86.35
C GLY A 440 -32.60 -25.33 -85.84
N MET A 441 -32.99 -24.33 -86.64
CA MET A 441 -33.02 -22.94 -86.17
C MET A 441 -34.05 -22.71 -85.06
N ILE A 442 -35.21 -23.38 -85.10
CA ILE A 442 -36.22 -23.29 -84.04
C ILE A 442 -35.65 -23.81 -82.72
N GLU A 443 -34.97 -24.95 -82.77
CA GLU A 443 -34.32 -25.56 -81.59
C GLU A 443 -33.23 -24.62 -81.01
N ASN A 444 -32.34 -24.10 -81.85
CA ASN A 444 -31.29 -23.15 -81.42
C ASN A 444 -31.88 -21.87 -80.77
N VAL A 445 -32.99 -21.35 -81.30
CA VAL A 445 -33.66 -20.16 -80.72
C VAL A 445 -34.34 -20.48 -79.39
N GLN A 446 -34.87 -21.70 -79.22
CA GLN A 446 -35.38 -22.15 -77.93
C GLN A 446 -34.26 -22.28 -76.89
N GLU A 447 -33.14 -22.89 -77.26
CA GLU A 447 -31.96 -23.01 -76.39
C GLU A 447 -31.42 -21.63 -75.99
N MET A 448 -31.33 -20.69 -76.94
CA MET A 448 -30.94 -19.31 -76.66
C MET A 448 -31.88 -18.62 -75.65
N ASN A 449 -33.20 -18.84 -75.75
CA ASN A 449 -34.15 -18.28 -74.78
C ASN A 449 -33.97 -18.88 -73.38
N THR A 450 -33.64 -20.17 -73.28
CA THR A 450 -33.30 -20.81 -71.99
C THR A 450 -32.08 -20.17 -71.36
N ILE A 451 -30.98 -20.02 -72.12
CA ILE A 451 -29.74 -19.39 -71.64
C ILE A 451 -29.98 -17.94 -71.19
N LEU A 452 -30.74 -17.15 -71.96
CA LEU A 452 -31.09 -15.79 -71.59
C LEU A 452 -31.94 -15.73 -70.31
N GLY A 453 -32.82 -16.72 -70.11
CA GLY A 453 -33.57 -16.87 -68.86
C GLY A 453 -32.67 -17.12 -67.66
N GLU A 454 -31.67 -18.01 -67.80
CA GLU A 454 -30.68 -18.30 -66.75
C GLU A 454 -29.81 -17.07 -66.44
N ILE A 455 -29.34 -16.34 -67.46
CA ILE A 455 -28.56 -15.11 -67.28
C ILE A 455 -29.38 -14.04 -66.53
N LYS A 456 -30.66 -13.90 -66.88
CA LYS A 456 -31.57 -12.95 -66.22
C LYS A 456 -31.74 -13.29 -64.74
N GLN A 457 -31.96 -14.57 -64.42
CA GLN A 457 -32.06 -15.02 -63.03
C GLN A 457 -30.75 -14.77 -62.27
N ALA A 458 -29.61 -15.16 -62.85
CA ALA A 458 -28.30 -14.95 -62.23
C ALA A 458 -28.01 -13.46 -61.99
N SER A 459 -28.39 -12.58 -62.92
CA SER A 459 -28.23 -11.13 -62.77
C SER A 459 -29.09 -10.56 -61.63
N GLN A 460 -30.29 -11.10 -61.41
CA GLN A 460 -31.14 -10.73 -60.28
C GLN A 460 -30.52 -11.17 -58.95
N GLU A 461 -30.05 -12.41 -58.86
CA GLU A 461 -29.37 -12.93 -57.68
C GLU A 461 -28.08 -12.15 -57.36
N GLN A 462 -27.32 -11.77 -58.39
CA GLN A 462 -26.14 -10.90 -58.24
C GLN A 462 -26.52 -9.52 -57.69
N THR A 463 -27.62 -8.93 -58.15
CA THR A 463 -28.09 -7.62 -57.65
C THR A 463 -28.43 -7.69 -56.17
N ASP A 464 -29.12 -8.75 -55.74
CA ASP A 464 -29.46 -8.95 -54.33
C ASP A 464 -28.20 -9.18 -53.48
N GLY A 465 -27.25 -9.97 -53.98
CA GLY A 465 -25.94 -10.18 -53.34
C GLY A 465 -25.11 -8.90 -53.21
N ILE A 466 -25.11 -8.06 -54.24
CA ILE A 466 -24.46 -6.74 -54.24
C ILE A 466 -25.09 -5.83 -53.17
N SER A 467 -26.41 -5.84 -53.02
CA SER A 467 -27.09 -5.06 -51.98
C SER A 467 -26.66 -5.47 -50.57
N GLN A 468 -26.44 -6.76 -50.33
CA GLN A 468 -25.92 -7.27 -49.06
C GLN A 468 -24.48 -6.83 -48.83
N ILE A 469 -23.63 -6.90 -49.86
CA ILE A 469 -22.24 -6.44 -49.79
C ILE A 469 -22.18 -4.94 -49.48
N ASN A 470 -23.00 -4.11 -50.14
CA ASN A 470 -23.07 -2.67 -49.84
C ASN A 470 -23.46 -2.39 -48.39
N SER A 471 -24.40 -3.16 -47.84
CA SER A 471 -24.78 -3.05 -46.42
C SER A 471 -23.61 -3.42 -45.50
N ALA A 472 -22.84 -4.45 -45.86
CA ALA A 472 -21.64 -4.85 -45.12
C ALA A 472 -20.53 -3.79 -45.18
N ILE A 473 -20.30 -3.19 -46.35
CA ILE A 473 -19.34 -2.09 -46.53
C ILE A 473 -19.74 -0.89 -45.65
N GLY A 474 -21.02 -0.54 -45.59
CA GLY A 474 -21.50 0.53 -44.70
C GLY A 474 -21.26 0.25 -43.21
N MET A 475 -21.37 -1.01 -42.76
CA MET A 475 -21.01 -1.39 -41.39
C MET A 475 -19.50 -1.31 -41.12
N ILE A 476 -18.68 -1.69 -42.11
CA ILE A 476 -17.23 -1.58 -42.02
C ILE A 476 -16.82 -0.10 -41.94
N ASP A 477 -17.41 0.77 -42.75
CA ASP A 477 -17.18 2.22 -42.70
C ASP A 477 -17.53 2.80 -41.32
N SER A 478 -18.73 2.49 -40.80
CA SER A 478 -19.13 2.92 -39.46
C SER A 478 -18.18 2.44 -38.36
N THR A 479 -17.67 1.21 -38.45
CA THR A 479 -16.70 0.66 -37.49
C THR A 479 -15.33 1.34 -37.64
N THR A 480 -14.94 1.67 -38.87
CA THR A 480 -13.69 2.39 -39.18
C THR A 480 -13.71 3.79 -38.57
N GLN A 481 -14.84 4.51 -38.69
CA GLN A 481 -15.03 5.81 -38.03
C GLN A 481 -15.03 5.69 -36.51
N GLN A 482 -15.66 4.65 -35.94
CA GLN A 482 -15.63 4.41 -34.51
C GLN A 482 -14.23 4.11 -33.99
N ASN A 483 -13.43 3.35 -34.74
CA ASN A 483 -12.03 3.08 -34.41
C ASN A 483 -11.20 4.37 -34.38
N SER A 484 -11.43 5.29 -35.32
CA SER A 484 -10.78 6.60 -35.33
C SER A 484 -11.08 7.40 -34.05
N ALA A 485 -12.35 7.44 -33.62
CA ALA A 485 -12.74 8.09 -32.36
C ALA A 485 -12.12 7.40 -31.13
N LEU A 486 -12.09 6.06 -31.11
CA LEU A 486 -11.48 5.28 -30.02
C LEU A 486 -9.96 5.49 -29.92
N VAL A 487 -9.28 5.66 -31.06
CA VAL A 487 -7.86 6.00 -31.12
C VAL A 487 -7.61 7.36 -30.46
N GLU A 488 -8.41 8.38 -30.78
CA GLU A 488 -8.29 9.70 -30.15
C GLU A 488 -8.52 9.64 -28.63
N GLU A 489 -9.58 8.96 -28.19
CA GLU A 489 -9.89 8.78 -26.77
C GLU A 489 -8.77 8.03 -26.03
N SER A 490 -8.23 6.98 -26.66
CA SER A 490 -7.17 6.16 -26.06
C SER A 490 -5.84 6.91 -25.96
N VAL A 491 -5.52 7.77 -26.94
CA VAL A 491 -4.35 8.67 -26.86
C VAL A 491 -4.51 9.68 -25.73
N ALA A 492 -5.71 10.27 -25.58
CA ALA A 492 -5.99 11.21 -24.48
C ALA A 492 -5.90 10.52 -23.11
N ALA A 493 -6.42 9.29 -22.98
CA ALA A 493 -6.33 8.50 -21.76
C ALA A 493 -4.87 8.14 -21.42
N ALA A 494 -4.08 7.73 -22.41
CA ALA A 494 -2.66 7.43 -22.22
C ALA A 494 -1.85 8.67 -21.81
N ALA A 495 -2.14 9.84 -22.39
CA ALA A 495 -1.54 11.11 -21.97
C ALA A 495 -1.86 11.42 -20.50
N SER A 496 -3.12 11.24 -20.08
CA SER A 496 -3.52 11.42 -18.68
C SER A 496 -2.81 10.44 -17.73
N LEU A 497 -2.64 9.17 -18.12
CA LEU A 497 -1.89 8.18 -17.33
C LEU A 497 -0.42 8.59 -17.16
N ASN A 498 0.20 9.07 -18.23
CA ASN A 498 1.58 9.55 -18.19
C ASN A 498 1.73 10.79 -17.28
N ASP A 499 0.77 11.72 -17.31
CA ASP A 499 0.76 12.87 -16.41
C ASP A 499 0.56 12.46 -14.95
N GLN A 500 -0.34 11.51 -14.67
CA GLN A 500 -0.54 10.97 -13.32
C GLN A 500 0.72 10.27 -12.79
N ALA A 501 1.40 9.48 -13.62
CA ALA A 501 2.67 8.86 -13.28
C ALA A 501 3.75 9.90 -12.97
N LYS A 502 3.82 10.98 -13.76
CA LYS A 502 4.73 12.10 -13.51
C LYS A 502 4.43 12.81 -12.19
N GLN A 503 3.15 13.07 -11.89
CA GLN A 503 2.72 13.65 -10.63
C GLN A 503 3.08 12.77 -9.43
N LEU A 504 2.84 11.46 -9.50
CA LEU A 504 3.23 10.51 -8.46
C LEU A 504 4.74 10.53 -8.23
N ARG A 505 5.54 10.51 -9.30
CA ARG A 505 6.99 10.64 -9.22
C ARG A 505 7.43 11.94 -8.57
N ASP A 506 6.81 13.07 -8.94
CA ASP A 506 7.14 14.39 -8.37
C ASP A 506 6.74 14.49 -6.88
N LEU A 507 5.60 13.90 -6.48
CA LEU A 507 5.18 13.84 -5.08
C LEU A 507 6.18 13.06 -4.22
N VAL A 508 6.67 11.93 -4.72
CA VAL A 508 7.66 11.13 -3.98
C VAL A 508 9.09 11.63 -4.13
N ARG A 509 9.35 12.60 -5.04
CA ARG A 509 10.68 13.21 -5.25
C ARG A 509 11.16 14.02 -4.05
N VAL A 510 10.24 14.48 -3.21
CA VAL A 510 10.58 15.12 -1.93
C VAL A 510 11.34 14.15 -1.03
N PHE A 511 11.06 12.84 -1.14
CA PHE A 511 11.76 11.81 -0.38
C PHE A 511 13.10 11.47 -1.02
N ARG A 512 14.19 11.74 -0.29
CA ARG A 512 15.55 11.37 -0.69
C ARG A 512 15.82 9.92 -0.32
N LEU A 513 15.93 9.08 -1.34
CA LEU A 513 16.53 7.76 -1.27
C LEU A 513 18.03 7.91 -1.56
N GLN A 514 18.88 7.04 -1.00
CA GLN A 514 20.35 7.15 -0.98
C GLN A 514 21.00 7.61 -2.29
#